data_AF-A0A0A6RT14-F1
#
_entry.id   AF-A0A0A6RT14-F1
#
_cell.length_a   1.000
_cell.length_b   1.000
_cell.length_c   1.000
_cell.angle_alpha   90.00
_cell.angle_beta   90.00
_cell.angle_gamma   90.00
#
_symmetry.space_group_name_H-M   'P 1'
#
loop_
_entity.id
_entity.type
_entity.pdbx_description
1 polymer ?
#
loop_
_entity_poly.entity_id
_entity_poly.type
_entity_poly.pdbx_seq_one_letter_code
_entity_poly.pdbx_strand_id
1 'polypeptide(L)'
;MMIQLRFTRCKLLVNLFFFLPSLVWGVDYDIMLDASGSMRGFRAERQTWERLLSRLESSAQRKYQFGEKSHFRRVDAPLINVRLRDDATYLGDALKDWLEGSERGEVVVIITDNVADIGGDSSESQQVFYDLLSKQDSPFSHIAIFPITLPFDGKVYSLDTGNAFKFYKGTRALSIYVIARAPYSDEDFDKLRLFIQERLDIKDCQSQCIQVKPFESEKVSGLVGDIEINPILTRDANVGFEQQPDGTKYLLVKGLSLDNEIKFSFNVDVQSRSSFELQNVELHAQIQLFKEDNLKHFELTDHFTAEVTPRRATISPDKIQDLSVSFQNEPFSFGDLGFFEKLFFSVQNNSLTVHGNLEIKFKANRENMKLSQVIIGSWSYEGDASELGQPRVEVQQKVYKLGVLVESMLPETYIAQKLYSVPVTLELRYPPYALYFIPFVIFFLVLSFFFFGFLFQSKTYSLEDDMGHPQEFCLGFWQSYQHGNESLRFSLTYWGLFFWVSVPRPFRLHSPLVSAGQYIRISNPETDEEYNWQLLRKEVEDDEEDDKVWSSSGGKKLFSKSKSDEDWL
;
A
#
# COMPACT_ATOMS: atom_id res chain seq x y z
N MET A 1 12.73 39.62 41.55
CA MET A 1 14.02 39.15 42.09
C MET A 1 13.95 37.65 42.24
N MET A 2 15.03 37.00 41.83
CA MET A 2 15.19 35.59 41.48
C MET A 2 15.10 34.58 42.65
N ILE A 3 14.80 33.32 42.27
CA ILE A 3 15.30 32.05 42.87
C ILE A 3 14.59 31.64 44.20
N GLN A 4 14.09 30.43 44.46
CA GLN A 4 14.51 29.07 44.11
C GLN A 4 13.35 28.10 44.44
N LEU A 5 12.88 27.26 43.51
CA LEU A 5 12.06 26.09 43.87
C LEU A 5 12.51 24.87 43.06
N ARG A 6 13.49 24.18 43.65
CA ARG A 6 13.65 22.71 43.72
C ARG A 6 13.35 21.90 42.44
N PHE A 7 14.25 21.98 41.46
CA PHE A 7 14.55 20.87 40.56
C PHE A 7 15.36 19.80 41.30
N THR A 8 14.70 18.88 42.00
CA THR A 8 15.41 17.74 42.66
C THR A 8 14.62 16.43 42.63
N ARG A 9 13.60 16.32 41.76
CA ARG A 9 12.85 15.06 41.59
C ARG A 9 12.95 14.44 40.19
N CYS A 10 13.44 15.15 39.17
CA CYS A 10 13.60 14.57 37.83
C CYS A 10 14.92 13.81 37.59
N LYS A 11 15.96 13.99 38.42
CA LYS A 11 17.22 13.22 38.25
C LYS A 11 17.18 11.81 38.84
N LEU A 12 16.27 11.54 39.79
CA LEU A 12 16.15 10.19 40.37
C LEU A 12 15.40 9.22 39.44
N LEU A 13 14.46 9.73 38.63
CA LEU A 13 13.73 8.92 37.64
C LEU A 13 14.58 8.61 36.41
N VAL A 14 15.45 9.52 35.98
CA VAL A 14 16.37 9.25 34.85
C VAL A 14 17.42 8.21 35.24
N ASN A 15 17.94 8.23 36.48
CA ASN A 15 18.90 7.21 36.92
C ASN A 15 18.27 5.86 37.29
N LEU A 16 16.96 5.78 37.56
CA LEU A 16 16.28 4.48 37.75
C LEU A 16 16.07 3.73 36.42
N PHE A 17 16.04 4.44 35.28
CA PHE A 17 15.96 3.83 33.95
C PHE A 17 17.32 3.34 33.41
N PHE A 18 18.45 3.78 33.99
CA PHE A 18 19.80 3.33 33.61
C PHE A 18 20.34 2.18 34.47
N PHE A 19 19.61 1.73 35.50
CA PHE A 19 20.02 0.67 36.42
C PHE A 19 18.96 -0.44 36.62
N LEU A 20 17.99 -0.53 35.73
CA LEU A 20 17.45 -1.86 35.44
C LEU A 20 18.53 -2.55 34.62
N PRO A 21 19.13 -3.68 35.06
CA PRO A 21 19.62 -4.61 34.06
C PRO A 21 18.44 -4.77 33.12
N SER A 22 18.68 -4.58 31.82
CA SER A 22 17.72 -4.86 30.77
C SER A 22 16.75 -5.91 31.29
N LEU A 23 15.45 -5.60 31.32
CA LEU A 23 14.47 -6.66 31.22
C LEU A 23 14.87 -7.35 29.91
N VAL A 24 15.77 -8.32 30.03
CA VAL A 24 16.15 -9.24 28.98
C VAL A 24 14.85 -9.99 28.80
N TRP A 25 14.01 -9.49 27.90
CA TRP A 25 13.09 -10.33 27.17
C TRP A 25 14.02 -11.36 26.55
N GLY A 26 14.26 -12.45 27.28
CA GLY A 26 15.10 -13.53 26.83
C GLY A 26 14.47 -14.01 25.56
N VAL A 27 15.18 -13.87 24.44
CA VAL A 27 14.76 -14.57 23.25
C VAL A 27 14.96 -16.04 23.56
N ASP A 28 13.87 -16.78 23.62
CA ASP A 28 13.86 -18.19 23.99
C ASP A 28 14.37 -19.03 22.82
N TYR A 29 15.50 -19.72 22.99
CA TYR A 29 16.03 -20.66 22.00
C TYR A 29 16.59 -21.92 22.64
N ASP A 30 16.67 -22.98 21.85
CA ASP A 30 17.43 -24.17 22.18
C ASP A 30 18.84 -24.07 21.61
N ILE A 31 19.83 -24.66 22.26
CA ILE A 31 21.22 -24.68 21.78
C ILE A 31 21.69 -26.11 21.53
N MET A 32 22.39 -26.32 20.42
CA MET A 32 23.02 -27.58 20.05
C MET A 32 24.52 -27.41 19.90
N LEU A 33 25.29 -28.27 20.56
CA LEU A 33 26.74 -28.30 20.43
C LEU A 33 27.19 -29.58 19.71
N ASP A 34 27.96 -29.40 18.65
CA ASP A 34 28.69 -30.47 17.98
C ASP A 34 29.74 -31.06 18.94
N ALA A 35 29.62 -32.36 19.19
CA ALA A 35 30.45 -33.16 20.08
C ALA A 35 31.49 -33.99 19.32
N SER A 36 31.72 -33.72 18.03
CA SER A 36 32.76 -34.37 17.23
C SER A 36 34.17 -34.10 17.74
N GLY A 37 35.10 -34.98 17.37
CA GLY A 37 36.51 -34.90 17.74
C GLY A 37 37.23 -33.68 17.16
N SER A 38 36.75 -33.12 16.04
CA SER A 38 37.31 -31.92 15.40
C SER A 38 37.14 -30.66 16.27
N MET A 39 36.07 -30.62 17.07
CA MET A 39 35.76 -29.55 18.00
C MET A 39 36.71 -29.49 19.22
N ARG A 40 37.48 -30.56 19.50
CA ARG A 40 38.35 -30.64 20.70
C ARG A 40 39.36 -29.50 20.80
N GLY A 41 39.90 -29.03 19.66
CA GLY A 41 40.97 -28.05 19.67
C GLY A 41 40.56 -26.67 20.18
N PHE A 42 39.27 -26.33 20.15
CA PHE A 42 38.77 -25.07 20.71
C PHE A 42 38.88 -25.00 22.25
N ARG A 43 39.04 -26.14 22.93
CA ARG A 43 39.23 -26.18 24.40
C ARG A 43 40.59 -25.71 24.87
N ALA A 44 41.53 -25.55 23.95
CA ALA A 44 42.90 -25.19 24.29
C ALA A 44 42.99 -23.80 24.93
N GLU A 45 42.20 -22.85 24.42
CA GLU A 45 41.91 -21.60 25.11
C GLU A 45 40.58 -21.78 25.85
N ARG A 46 40.69 -22.29 27.09
CA ARG A 46 39.53 -22.58 27.92
C ARG A 46 38.69 -21.34 28.23
N GLN A 47 39.31 -20.19 28.49
CA GLN A 47 38.61 -18.99 28.94
C GLN A 47 37.71 -18.41 27.84
N THR A 48 38.19 -18.32 26.61
CA THR A 48 37.48 -17.84 25.43
C THR A 48 36.38 -18.82 25.03
N TRP A 49 36.67 -20.12 25.02
CA TRP A 49 35.68 -21.17 24.75
C TRP A 49 34.57 -21.21 25.81
N GLU A 50 34.93 -21.17 27.10
CA GLU A 50 33.99 -21.11 28.21
C GLU A 50 33.16 -19.81 28.19
N ARG A 51 33.77 -18.67 27.82
CA ARG A 51 33.05 -17.41 27.65
C ARG A 51 32.04 -17.48 26.52
N LEU A 52 32.39 -18.03 25.35
CA LEU A 52 31.46 -18.19 24.24
C LEU A 52 30.27 -19.07 24.64
N LEU A 53 30.55 -20.26 25.16
CA LEU A 53 29.50 -21.23 25.52
C LEU A 53 28.62 -20.69 26.65
N SER A 54 29.19 -20.08 27.69
CA SER A 54 28.41 -19.50 28.80
C SER A 54 27.53 -18.34 28.34
N ARG A 55 28.04 -17.48 27.45
CA ARG A 55 27.26 -16.37 26.89
C ARG A 55 26.08 -16.88 26.06
N LEU A 56 26.25 -17.89 25.22
CA LEU A 56 25.14 -18.44 24.45
C LEU A 56 24.20 -19.26 25.36
N GLU A 57 24.72 -20.18 26.16
CA GLU A 57 23.86 -21.07 26.97
C GLU A 57 23.04 -20.34 28.04
N SER A 58 23.48 -19.17 28.52
CA SER A 58 22.80 -18.42 29.60
C SER A 58 21.37 -17.97 29.25
N SER A 59 20.99 -18.00 27.98
CA SER A 59 19.66 -17.62 27.52
C SER A 59 18.98 -18.75 26.75
N ALA A 60 19.58 -19.95 26.73
CA ALA A 60 19.00 -21.11 26.10
C ALA A 60 18.04 -21.83 27.08
N GLN A 61 16.86 -22.20 26.60
CA GLN A 61 15.88 -22.98 27.36
C GLN A 61 16.35 -24.41 27.58
N ARG A 62 16.85 -25.03 26.50
CA ARG A 62 17.36 -26.40 26.50
C ARG A 62 18.68 -26.46 25.77
N LYS A 63 19.51 -27.40 26.19
CA LYS A 63 20.83 -27.66 25.62
C LYS A 63 20.85 -29.08 25.09
N TYR A 64 21.45 -29.26 23.94
CA TYR A 64 21.62 -30.54 23.28
C TYR A 64 23.07 -30.71 22.86
N GLN A 65 23.49 -31.96 22.75
CA GLN A 65 24.71 -32.33 22.03
C GLN A 65 24.35 -33.26 20.87
N PHE A 66 25.16 -33.24 19.83
CA PHE A 66 25.08 -34.17 18.70
C PHE A 66 26.47 -34.51 18.20
N GLY A 67 26.61 -35.54 17.38
CA GLY A 67 27.88 -35.97 16.82
C GLY A 67 27.62 -37.18 15.95
N GLU A 68 27.52 -38.37 16.55
CA GLU A 68 27.01 -39.56 15.87
C GLU A 68 25.47 -39.57 15.77
N LYS A 69 24.92 -40.33 14.82
CA LYS A 69 23.46 -40.45 14.59
C LYS A 69 22.66 -40.81 15.85
N SER A 70 23.20 -41.66 16.71
CA SER A 70 22.55 -42.07 17.96
C SER A 70 22.83 -41.15 19.16
N HIS A 71 23.63 -40.11 18.98
CA HIS A 71 24.15 -39.27 20.06
C HIS A 71 23.44 -37.92 20.21
N PHE A 72 22.33 -37.69 19.49
CA PHE A 72 21.46 -36.56 19.76
C PHE A 72 20.77 -36.73 21.12
N ARG A 73 21.11 -35.87 22.09
CA ARG A 73 20.52 -35.93 23.44
C ARG A 73 20.56 -34.58 24.15
N ARG A 74 19.63 -34.41 25.09
CA ARG A 74 19.60 -33.27 26.01
C ARG A 74 20.80 -33.29 26.96
N VAL A 75 21.29 -32.11 27.32
CA VAL A 75 22.42 -31.88 28.23
C VAL A 75 21.96 -30.99 29.38
N ASP A 76 21.96 -31.52 30.60
CA ASP A 76 21.59 -30.71 31.77
C ASP A 76 22.77 -29.90 32.31
N ALA A 77 23.99 -30.43 32.18
CA ALA A 77 25.23 -29.77 32.59
C ALA A 77 25.59 -28.57 31.68
N PRO A 78 26.46 -27.64 32.14
CA PRO A 78 27.03 -26.60 31.28
C PRO A 78 27.70 -27.20 30.02
N LEU A 79 27.53 -26.55 28.86
CA LEU A 79 28.03 -27.03 27.56
C LEU A 79 29.55 -27.21 27.55
N ILE A 80 30.28 -26.44 28.36
CA ILE A 80 31.74 -26.58 28.54
C ILE A 80 32.16 -28.00 28.98
N ASN A 81 31.25 -28.77 29.59
CA ASN A 81 31.49 -30.13 30.08
C ASN A 81 31.16 -31.25 29.07
N VAL A 82 30.52 -30.94 27.93
CA VAL A 82 30.18 -31.92 26.88
C VAL A 82 31.43 -32.67 26.43
N ARG A 83 31.40 -33.98 26.22
CA ARG A 83 32.61 -34.69 25.74
C ARG A 83 32.69 -34.59 24.23
N LEU A 84 33.58 -33.73 23.73
CA LEU A 84 33.86 -33.58 22.29
C LEU A 84 34.68 -34.79 21.83
N ARG A 85 34.08 -35.94 21.50
CA ARG A 85 34.81 -37.16 21.16
C ARG A 85 34.25 -37.98 20.02
N ASP A 86 33.10 -37.60 19.49
CA ASP A 86 32.40 -38.38 18.47
C ASP A 86 33.21 -38.38 17.16
N ASP A 87 33.13 -39.48 16.43
CA ASP A 87 33.98 -39.68 15.24
C ASP A 87 33.35 -39.10 13.95
N ALA A 88 32.12 -38.59 14.03
CA ALA A 88 31.36 -38.04 12.90
C ALA A 88 30.47 -36.86 13.33
N THR A 89 29.90 -36.18 12.33
CA THR A 89 28.97 -35.05 12.52
C THR A 89 27.66 -35.27 11.74
N TYR A 90 26.63 -35.76 12.42
CA TYR A 90 25.29 -36.02 11.87
C TYR A 90 24.34 -34.83 12.09
N LEU A 91 24.68 -33.68 11.50
CA LEU A 91 23.97 -32.41 11.70
C LEU A 91 22.49 -32.44 11.24
N GLY A 92 22.18 -33.05 10.10
CA GLY A 92 20.81 -33.12 9.58
C GLY A 92 19.91 -34.04 10.37
N ASP A 93 20.41 -35.22 10.79
CA ASP A 93 19.68 -36.10 11.70
C ASP A 93 19.41 -35.41 13.05
N ALA A 94 20.39 -34.69 13.61
CA ALA A 94 20.21 -33.93 14.85
C ALA A 94 19.15 -32.83 14.73
N LEU A 95 19.14 -32.08 13.62
CA LEU A 95 18.11 -31.07 13.37
C LEU A 95 16.72 -31.71 13.21
N LYS A 96 16.66 -32.86 12.53
CA LYS A 96 15.43 -33.64 12.37
C LYS A 96 14.90 -34.15 13.71
N ASP A 97 15.75 -34.73 14.54
CA ASP A 97 15.36 -35.25 15.86
C ASP A 97 14.85 -34.13 16.78
N TRP A 98 15.45 -32.94 16.72
CA TRP A 98 14.94 -31.77 17.43
C TRP A 98 13.59 -31.29 16.91
N LEU A 99 13.40 -31.30 15.58
CA LEU A 99 12.11 -31.01 14.98
C LEU A 99 11.03 -32.02 15.36
N GLU A 100 11.39 -33.28 15.62
CA GLU A 100 10.47 -34.37 15.92
C GLU A 100 10.23 -34.56 17.43
N GLY A 101 11.10 -34.03 18.31
CA GLY A 101 11.04 -34.20 19.77
C GLY A 101 9.72 -33.75 20.43
N SER A 102 9.41 -34.22 21.63
CA SER A 102 8.16 -33.87 22.33
C SER A 102 8.15 -32.46 22.94
N GLU A 103 9.33 -31.95 23.28
CA GLU A 103 9.54 -30.61 23.84
C GLU A 103 10.30 -29.78 22.78
N ARG A 104 9.59 -29.25 21.79
CA ARG A 104 10.20 -28.51 20.67
C ARG A 104 10.38 -27.03 21.00
N GLY A 105 11.47 -26.44 20.58
CA GLY A 105 11.67 -24.98 20.57
C GLY A 105 11.11 -24.33 19.31
N GLU A 106 11.03 -23.00 19.32
CA GLU A 106 10.75 -22.19 18.12
C GLU A 106 12.04 -21.87 17.36
N VAL A 107 13.14 -21.73 18.10
CA VAL A 107 14.46 -21.35 17.59
C VAL A 107 15.49 -22.35 18.08
N VAL A 108 16.45 -22.68 17.20
CA VAL A 108 17.66 -23.42 17.56
C VAL A 108 18.92 -22.65 17.15
N VAL A 109 19.90 -22.61 18.07
CA VAL A 109 21.27 -22.15 17.82
C VAL A 109 22.20 -23.36 17.76
N ILE A 110 22.89 -23.58 16.64
CA ILE A 110 23.77 -24.75 16.45
C ILE A 110 25.23 -24.29 16.35
N ILE A 111 26.13 -24.93 17.09
CA ILE A 111 27.56 -24.64 17.10
C ILE A 111 28.34 -25.83 16.53
N THR A 112 29.03 -25.64 15.40
CA THR A 112 29.83 -26.67 14.71
C THR A 112 30.98 -26.05 13.93
N ASP A 113 32.04 -26.81 13.63
CA ASP A 113 33.16 -26.36 12.79
C ASP A 113 32.94 -26.59 11.28
N ASN A 114 31.78 -27.13 10.89
CA ASN A 114 31.30 -27.19 9.50
C ASN A 114 32.29 -27.81 8.50
N VAL A 115 32.79 -29.00 8.85
CA VAL A 115 33.53 -29.81 7.89
C VAL A 115 32.50 -30.61 7.09
N ALA A 116 32.23 -30.19 5.85
CA ALA A 116 31.32 -30.90 4.94
C ALA A 116 31.89 -32.29 4.64
N ASP A 117 31.43 -33.32 5.36
CA ASP A 117 31.93 -34.69 5.19
C ASP A 117 31.65 -35.22 3.78
N ILE A 118 32.71 -35.71 3.11
CA ILE A 118 32.64 -36.25 1.75
C ILE A 118 32.68 -37.79 1.84
N GLY A 119 31.53 -38.40 2.14
CA GLY A 119 31.33 -39.85 2.02
C GLY A 119 30.60 -40.51 3.20
N GLY A 120 29.96 -41.64 2.91
CA GLY A 120 29.21 -42.44 3.90
C GLY A 120 27.94 -41.78 4.42
N ASP A 121 27.34 -42.38 5.45
CA ASP A 121 26.06 -41.96 6.04
C ASP A 121 26.07 -40.50 6.58
N SER A 122 27.23 -39.94 6.94
CA SER A 122 27.31 -38.53 7.39
C SER A 122 27.09 -37.53 6.26
N SER A 123 27.53 -37.85 5.04
CA SER A 123 27.22 -37.04 3.85
C SER A 123 25.73 -37.03 3.51
N GLU A 124 25.04 -38.15 3.73
CA GLU A 124 23.58 -38.23 3.61
C GLU A 124 22.89 -37.35 4.67
N SER A 125 23.37 -37.39 5.92
CA SER A 125 22.87 -36.49 6.97
C SER A 125 23.07 -35.02 6.62
N GLN A 126 24.22 -34.64 6.04
CA GLN A 126 24.43 -33.26 5.60
C GLN A 126 23.47 -32.86 4.47
N GLN A 127 23.17 -33.78 3.54
CA GLN A 127 22.14 -33.54 2.53
C GLN A 127 20.74 -33.38 3.16
N VAL A 128 20.40 -34.19 4.17
CA VAL A 128 19.14 -34.04 4.94
C VAL A 128 19.07 -32.65 5.58
N PHE A 129 20.17 -32.13 6.12
CA PHE A 129 20.22 -30.77 6.67
C PHE A 129 19.83 -29.73 5.62
N TYR A 130 20.43 -29.78 4.42
CA TYR A 130 20.08 -28.84 3.35
C TYR A 130 18.64 -29.01 2.87
N ASP A 131 18.19 -30.25 2.65
CA ASP A 131 16.84 -30.56 2.20
C ASP A 131 15.77 -30.05 3.19
N LEU A 132 16.04 -30.06 4.49
CA LEU A 132 15.14 -29.51 5.50
C LEU A 132 15.03 -27.98 5.41
N LEU A 133 16.11 -27.30 5.02
CA LEU A 133 16.20 -25.84 4.99
C LEU A 133 15.75 -25.25 3.63
N SER A 134 16.01 -25.92 2.52
CA SER A 134 15.83 -25.41 1.15
C SER A 134 14.43 -25.65 0.56
N LYS A 135 13.68 -26.62 1.07
CA LYS A 135 12.35 -26.97 0.51
C LYS A 135 11.37 -25.80 0.60
N GLN A 136 10.48 -25.70 -0.39
CA GLN A 136 9.43 -24.67 -0.42
C GLN A 136 8.55 -24.71 0.84
N ASP A 137 8.18 -25.90 1.29
CA ASP A 137 7.42 -26.15 2.52
C ASP A 137 8.34 -26.43 3.73
N SER A 138 9.55 -25.84 3.74
CA SER A 138 10.47 -25.98 4.87
C SER A 138 9.77 -25.60 6.18
N PRO A 139 9.96 -26.38 7.26
CA PRO A 139 9.42 -26.03 8.58
C PRO A 139 10.10 -24.79 9.19
N PHE A 140 11.07 -24.20 8.49
CA PHE A 140 11.85 -23.06 8.92
C PHE A 140 11.54 -21.81 8.11
N SER A 141 11.30 -20.71 8.81
CA SER A 141 11.00 -19.40 8.23
C SER A 141 12.25 -18.51 8.17
N HIS A 142 13.20 -18.68 9.09
CA HIS A 142 14.39 -17.83 9.20
C HIS A 142 15.66 -18.64 9.43
N ILE A 143 16.76 -18.22 8.81
CA ILE A 143 18.06 -18.87 8.86
C ILE A 143 19.14 -17.78 8.80
N ALA A 144 20.06 -17.79 9.76
CA ALA A 144 21.27 -16.98 9.75
C ALA A 144 22.48 -17.85 10.14
N ILE A 145 23.65 -17.48 9.62
CA ILE A 145 24.94 -18.10 9.93
C ILE A 145 25.89 -17.01 10.43
N PHE A 146 26.57 -17.30 11.52
CA PHE A 146 27.64 -16.47 12.07
C PHE A 146 28.94 -17.25 12.01
N PRO A 147 29.73 -17.14 10.91
CA PRO A 147 31.11 -17.57 10.96
C PRO A 147 31.87 -16.71 11.97
N ILE A 148 32.66 -17.38 12.82
CA ILE A 148 33.53 -16.77 13.81
C ILE A 148 34.93 -17.39 13.77
N THR A 149 35.94 -16.70 14.27
CA THR A 149 37.28 -17.28 14.48
C THR A 149 37.64 -17.34 15.95
N LEU A 150 38.15 -18.49 16.40
CA LEU A 150 38.58 -18.70 17.77
C LEU A 150 39.98 -19.32 17.85
N PRO A 151 40.73 -19.09 18.94
CA PRO A 151 41.94 -19.84 19.23
C PRO A 151 41.69 -21.36 19.21
N PHE A 152 42.61 -22.09 18.61
CA PHE A 152 42.52 -23.53 18.40
C PHE A 152 43.91 -24.19 18.60
N ASP A 153 43.95 -25.30 19.32
CA ASP A 153 45.14 -26.14 19.48
C ASP A 153 44.71 -27.61 19.43
N GLY A 154 44.81 -28.26 18.27
CA GLY A 154 44.21 -29.56 18.08
C GLY A 154 44.49 -30.21 16.73
N LYS A 155 43.77 -31.31 16.48
CA LYS A 155 43.87 -32.07 15.23
C LYS A 155 42.97 -31.45 14.17
N VAL A 156 43.50 -31.28 12.97
CA VAL A 156 42.76 -30.91 11.75
C VAL A 156 42.80 -32.09 10.79
N TYR A 157 41.70 -32.31 10.09
CA TYR A 157 41.47 -33.51 9.29
C TYR A 157 41.28 -33.13 7.82
N SER A 158 41.76 -33.98 6.91
CA SER A 158 41.43 -33.89 5.50
C SER A 158 40.23 -34.76 5.20
N LEU A 159 39.31 -34.26 4.39
CA LEU A 159 38.10 -34.98 3.97
C LEU A 159 38.43 -36.21 3.11
N ASP A 160 39.46 -36.14 2.27
CA ASP A 160 39.75 -37.18 1.27
C ASP A 160 40.48 -38.40 1.84
N THR A 161 41.10 -38.28 3.01
CA THR A 161 41.98 -39.32 3.55
C THR A 161 41.48 -39.94 4.86
N GLY A 162 40.32 -39.50 5.37
CA GLY A 162 39.52 -40.10 6.46
C GLY A 162 40.20 -40.30 7.82
N ASN A 163 41.53 -40.25 7.91
CA ASN A 163 42.31 -40.67 9.07
C ASN A 163 43.66 -39.94 9.19
N ALA A 164 44.13 -39.25 8.14
CA ALA A 164 45.34 -38.45 8.22
C ALA A 164 45.03 -37.09 8.85
N PHE A 165 45.36 -36.94 10.13
CA PHE A 165 45.28 -35.66 10.82
C PHE A 165 46.66 -35.01 10.91
N LYS A 166 46.69 -33.68 10.91
CA LYS A 166 47.86 -32.91 11.34
C LYS A 166 47.49 -32.10 12.58
N PHE A 167 48.49 -31.75 13.35
CA PHE A 167 48.31 -30.86 14.49
C PHE A 167 48.39 -29.41 14.01
N TYR A 168 47.45 -28.59 14.45
CA TYR A 168 47.38 -27.17 14.16
C TYR A 168 47.18 -26.38 15.45
N LYS A 169 47.98 -25.32 15.58
CA LYS A 169 47.87 -24.33 16.65
C LYS A 169 47.75 -22.94 16.01
N GLY A 170 46.67 -22.24 16.30
CA GLY A 170 46.40 -20.93 15.72
C GLY A 170 44.95 -20.53 15.93
N THR A 171 44.32 -19.98 14.92
CA THR A 171 42.90 -19.60 14.95
C THR A 171 42.15 -20.42 13.91
N ARG A 172 40.96 -20.88 14.28
CA ARG A 172 40.13 -21.73 13.43
C ARG A 172 38.72 -21.18 13.31
N ALA A 173 38.13 -21.32 12.13
CA ALA A 173 36.74 -20.99 11.91
C ALA A 173 35.80 -21.92 12.67
N LEU A 174 34.73 -21.35 13.19
CA LEU A 174 33.58 -22.02 13.77
C LEU A 174 32.32 -21.39 13.17
N SER A 175 31.29 -22.19 12.92
CA SER A 175 30.01 -21.70 12.40
C SER A 175 28.94 -21.81 13.48
N ILE A 176 28.18 -20.73 13.62
CA ILE A 176 27.03 -20.68 14.52
C ILE A 176 25.79 -20.43 13.68
N TYR A 177 24.89 -21.40 13.65
CA TYR A 177 23.60 -21.28 12.96
C TYR A 177 22.55 -20.77 13.92
N VAL A 178 21.65 -19.94 13.41
CA VAL A 178 20.42 -19.51 14.09
C VAL A 178 19.26 -19.82 13.16
N ILE A 179 18.40 -20.74 13.56
CA ILE A 179 17.33 -21.28 12.71
C ILE A 179 16.00 -21.16 13.46
N ALA A 180 15.02 -20.48 12.87
CA ALA A 180 13.69 -20.30 13.45
C ALA A 180 12.60 -21.01 12.64
N ARG A 181 11.65 -21.62 13.34
CA ARG A 181 10.53 -22.37 12.75
C ARG A 181 9.46 -21.46 12.20
N ALA A 182 8.72 -21.92 11.19
CA ALA A 182 7.55 -21.20 10.70
C ALA A 182 6.32 -21.45 11.60
N PRO A 183 5.47 -20.42 11.86
CA PRO A 183 5.70 -19.00 11.60
C PRO A 183 6.62 -18.37 12.67
N TYR A 184 7.52 -17.48 12.26
CA TYR A 184 8.29 -16.61 13.17
C TYR A 184 8.29 -15.21 12.56
N SER A 185 8.32 -14.16 13.37
CA SER A 185 8.24 -12.78 12.87
C SER A 185 9.63 -12.27 12.45
N ASP A 186 9.69 -11.49 11.37
CA ASP A 186 10.94 -10.85 10.91
C ASP A 186 11.52 -9.95 12.02
N GLU A 187 10.67 -9.20 12.74
CA GLU A 187 11.07 -8.29 13.83
C GLU A 187 11.71 -9.04 15.01
N ASP A 188 11.14 -10.16 15.43
CA ASP A 188 11.70 -10.94 16.54
C ASP A 188 12.97 -11.69 16.11
N PHE A 189 13.07 -12.06 14.83
CA PHE A 189 14.30 -12.64 14.31
C PHE A 189 15.43 -11.62 14.25
N ASP A 190 15.15 -10.38 13.86
CA ASP A 190 16.13 -9.30 13.89
C ASP A 190 16.62 -9.02 15.32
N LYS A 191 15.69 -8.99 16.30
CA LYS A 191 16.07 -8.87 17.73
C LYS A 191 16.96 -10.03 18.16
N LEU A 192 16.61 -11.26 17.80
CA LEU A 192 17.42 -12.45 18.09
C LEU A 192 18.80 -12.37 17.45
N ARG A 193 18.88 -11.99 16.18
CA ARG A 193 20.12 -11.87 15.41
C ARG A 193 21.07 -10.86 16.05
N LEU A 194 20.56 -9.68 16.42
CA LEU A 194 21.33 -8.66 17.14
C LEU A 194 21.77 -9.16 18.52
N PHE A 195 20.89 -9.87 19.23
CA PHE A 195 21.20 -10.48 20.52
C PHE A 195 22.33 -11.51 20.42
N ILE A 196 22.28 -12.40 19.43
CA ILE A 196 23.35 -13.38 19.17
C ILE A 196 24.65 -12.66 18.78
N GLN A 197 24.59 -11.68 17.87
CA GLN A 197 25.75 -10.88 17.46
C GLN A 197 26.45 -10.23 18.66
N GLU A 198 25.69 -9.65 19.60
CA GLU A 198 26.25 -9.08 20.84
C GLU A 198 26.96 -10.15 21.69
N ARG A 199 26.39 -11.36 21.79
CA ARG A 199 26.99 -12.48 22.55
C ARG A 199 28.26 -13.03 21.90
N LEU A 200 28.39 -12.88 20.58
CA LEU A 200 29.58 -13.24 19.80
C LEU A 200 30.67 -12.17 19.81
N ASP A 201 30.38 -10.95 20.31
CA ASP A 201 31.39 -9.91 20.48
C ASP A 201 32.35 -10.27 21.63
N ILE A 202 33.34 -11.10 21.31
CA ILE A 202 34.38 -11.58 22.20
C ILE A 202 35.69 -10.97 21.73
N LYS A 203 36.49 -10.46 22.67
CA LYS A 203 37.80 -9.91 22.36
C LYS A 203 38.62 -10.91 21.52
N ASP A 204 39.23 -10.42 20.45
CA ASP A 204 40.06 -11.20 19.52
C ASP A 204 39.28 -12.27 18.70
N CYS A 205 37.95 -12.24 18.73
CA CYS A 205 37.05 -13.03 17.88
C CYS A 205 36.50 -12.15 16.76
N GLN A 206 36.74 -12.53 15.50
CA GLN A 206 36.02 -11.92 14.38
C GLN A 206 34.67 -12.62 14.23
N SER A 207 33.62 -11.89 13.87
CA SER A 207 32.31 -12.45 13.54
C SER A 207 31.66 -11.63 12.44
N GLN A 208 30.82 -12.29 11.63
CA GLN A 208 29.97 -11.63 10.65
C GLN A 208 28.64 -12.36 10.59
N CYS A 209 27.52 -11.64 10.50
CA CYS A 209 26.22 -12.25 10.26
C CYS A 209 25.96 -12.42 8.77
N ILE A 210 25.56 -13.63 8.37
CA ILE A 210 25.10 -13.97 7.02
C ILE A 210 23.65 -14.44 7.15
N GLN A 211 22.70 -13.56 6.85
CA GLN A 211 21.28 -13.92 6.86
C GLN A 211 20.88 -14.58 5.54
N VAL A 212 20.45 -15.84 5.61
CA VAL A 212 20.05 -16.69 4.47
C VAL A 212 18.55 -16.57 4.21
N LYS A 213 17.74 -16.49 5.26
CA LYS A 213 16.27 -16.36 5.17
C LYS A 213 15.71 -15.55 6.35
N PRO A 214 14.71 -14.65 6.13
CA PRO A 214 14.35 -14.06 4.84
C PRO A 214 15.55 -13.26 4.29
N PHE A 215 15.56 -12.93 3.01
CA PHE A 215 16.62 -12.07 2.48
C PHE A 215 16.52 -10.68 3.09
N GLU A 216 17.60 -10.19 3.70
CA GLU A 216 17.65 -8.81 4.18
C GLU A 216 17.55 -7.85 2.97
N SER A 217 16.39 -7.23 2.79
CA SER A 217 16.19 -6.14 1.86
C SER A 217 15.76 -4.90 2.64
N GLU A 218 16.70 -4.02 2.99
CA GLU A 218 16.34 -2.73 3.57
C GLU A 218 17.08 -1.56 2.92
N LYS A 219 16.27 -0.54 2.58
CA LYS A 219 16.56 0.83 2.19
C LYS A 219 17.57 1.04 1.05
N VAL A 220 17.00 1.10 -0.15
CA VAL A 220 17.44 1.89 -1.32
C VAL A 220 18.06 3.21 -0.86
N SER A 221 19.24 3.52 -1.39
CA SER A 221 19.88 4.81 -1.21
C SER A 221 19.16 5.87 -2.05
N GLY A 222 17.95 6.22 -1.65
CA GLY A 222 17.19 7.35 -2.20
C GLY A 222 16.53 7.11 -3.55
N LEU A 223 15.40 7.79 -3.71
CA LEU A 223 14.96 8.27 -5.01
C LEU A 223 15.99 9.31 -5.45
N VAL A 224 16.64 9.05 -6.58
CA VAL A 224 17.73 9.88 -7.11
C VAL A 224 17.28 10.42 -8.46
N GLY A 225 17.42 11.73 -8.64
CA GLY A 225 17.01 12.41 -9.88
C GLY A 225 15.62 13.04 -9.81
N ASP A 226 15.40 13.92 -10.79
CA ASP A 226 14.13 14.60 -10.99
C ASP A 226 13.12 13.65 -11.65
N ILE A 227 11.83 13.88 -11.39
CA ILE A 227 10.76 13.11 -12.04
C ILE A 227 10.66 13.59 -13.49
N GLU A 228 10.88 12.68 -14.43
CA GLU A 228 10.67 12.92 -15.84
C GLU A 228 9.19 12.74 -16.15
N ILE A 229 8.54 13.83 -16.57
CA ILE A 229 7.12 13.85 -16.90
C ILE A 229 6.99 13.89 -18.42
N ASN A 230 6.16 13.01 -19.00
CA ASN A 230 5.82 13.15 -20.41
C ASN A 230 4.79 14.29 -20.58
N PRO A 231 5.16 15.43 -21.19
CA PRO A 231 4.30 16.62 -21.24
C PRO A 231 3.08 16.45 -22.17
N ILE A 232 3.12 15.46 -23.08
CA ILE A 232 2.02 15.21 -24.02
C ILE A 232 0.86 14.51 -23.32
N LEU A 233 1.18 13.56 -22.42
CA LEU A 233 0.19 12.75 -21.71
C LEU A 233 -0.21 13.38 -20.37
N THR A 234 0.69 14.09 -19.69
CA THR A 234 0.51 14.56 -18.31
C THR A 234 -0.18 15.92 -18.23
N ARG A 235 -1.30 16.11 -18.94
CA ARG A 235 -2.04 17.37 -18.87
C ARG A 235 -2.55 17.61 -17.44
N ASP A 236 -2.12 18.74 -16.85
CA ASP A 236 -2.56 19.30 -15.57
C ASP A 236 -2.10 18.63 -14.27
N ALA A 237 -1.44 17.46 -14.32
CA ALA A 237 -0.94 16.77 -13.13
C ALA A 237 0.50 17.18 -12.77
N ASN A 238 0.75 17.44 -11.49
CA ASN A 238 2.07 17.67 -10.93
C ASN A 238 2.53 16.44 -10.18
N VAL A 239 3.62 15.82 -10.64
CA VAL A 239 4.25 14.68 -9.95
C VAL A 239 5.49 15.16 -9.21
N GLY A 240 5.61 14.81 -7.94
CA GLY A 240 6.75 15.21 -7.12
C GLY A 240 7.00 14.24 -5.97
N PHE A 241 8.19 14.34 -5.37
CA PHE A 241 8.48 13.73 -4.07
C PHE A 241 8.43 14.79 -2.98
N GLU A 242 7.75 14.49 -1.89
CA GLU A 242 7.77 15.32 -0.68
C GLU A 242 8.41 14.50 0.46
N GLN A 243 9.05 15.18 1.41
CA GLN A 243 9.72 14.55 2.55
C GLN A 243 9.04 14.97 3.84
N GLN A 244 8.64 14.00 4.66
CA GLN A 244 8.11 14.24 5.99
C GLN A 244 9.22 14.64 6.98
N PRO A 245 8.86 15.26 8.13
CA PRO A 245 9.83 15.66 9.16
C PRO A 245 10.64 14.50 9.76
N ASP A 246 10.12 13.27 9.69
CA ASP A 246 10.79 12.03 10.10
C ASP A 246 11.84 11.54 9.07
N GLY A 247 11.96 12.24 7.93
CA GLY A 247 12.86 11.93 6.83
C GLY A 247 12.28 11.01 5.76
N THR A 248 11.03 10.53 5.90
CA THR A 248 10.38 9.62 4.94
C THR A 248 9.97 10.39 3.68
N LYS A 249 10.43 9.93 2.50
CA LYS A 249 9.97 10.46 1.20
C LYS A 249 8.68 9.75 0.78
N TYR A 250 7.72 10.49 0.20
CA TYR A 250 6.52 9.94 -0.42
C TYR A 250 6.33 10.51 -1.82
N LEU A 251 5.78 9.68 -2.71
CA LEU A 251 5.40 10.10 -4.07
C LEU A 251 4.04 10.78 -4.00
N LEU A 252 3.96 11.94 -4.64
CA LEU A 252 2.76 12.75 -4.69
C LEU A 252 2.40 13.08 -6.13
N VAL A 253 1.18 12.75 -6.51
CA VAL A 253 0.59 13.11 -7.80
C VAL A 253 -0.57 14.07 -7.52
N LYS A 254 -0.40 15.35 -7.81
CA LYS A 254 -1.40 16.40 -7.54
C LYS A 254 -2.13 16.83 -8.81
N GLY A 255 -3.44 17.01 -8.72
CA GLY A 255 -4.22 17.67 -9.74
C GLY A 255 -4.51 16.83 -11.00
N LEU A 256 -4.38 15.51 -10.92
CA LEU A 256 -4.73 14.60 -12.02
C LEU A 256 -6.25 14.63 -12.23
N SER A 257 -6.75 15.17 -13.34
CA SER A 257 -8.17 15.07 -13.66
C SER A 257 -8.58 13.61 -13.86
N LEU A 258 -9.79 13.23 -13.43
CA LEU A 258 -10.42 12.00 -13.93
C LEU A 258 -10.49 12.07 -15.46
N ASP A 259 -10.44 10.90 -16.09
CA ASP A 259 -10.33 10.71 -17.54
C ASP A 259 -8.99 11.14 -18.19
N ASN A 260 -8.02 11.64 -17.42
CA ASN A 260 -6.67 11.92 -17.93
C ASN A 260 -5.70 10.76 -17.68
N GLU A 261 -4.80 10.58 -18.65
CA GLU A 261 -3.61 9.75 -18.49
C GLU A 261 -2.48 10.55 -17.83
N ILE A 262 -1.57 9.85 -17.19
CA ILE A 262 -0.33 10.35 -16.64
C ILE A 262 0.77 9.35 -16.97
N LYS A 263 1.91 9.87 -17.42
CA LYS A 263 3.11 9.07 -17.61
C LYS A 263 4.31 9.79 -17.02
N PHE A 264 4.94 9.13 -16.04
CA PHE A 264 6.09 9.67 -15.34
C PHE A 264 7.12 8.58 -15.08
N SER A 265 8.39 8.98 -14.99
CA SER A 265 9.50 8.12 -14.63
C SER A 265 10.42 8.79 -13.63
N PHE A 266 11.12 7.98 -12.85
CA PHE A 266 12.13 8.46 -11.90
C PHE A 266 13.22 7.41 -11.74
N ASN A 267 14.42 7.84 -11.34
CA ASN A 267 15.52 6.92 -11.09
C ASN A 267 15.59 6.52 -9.61
N VAL A 268 16.08 5.30 -9.40
CA VAL A 268 16.15 4.63 -8.10
C VAL A 268 17.50 3.96 -8.00
N ASP A 269 18.25 4.30 -6.95
CA ASP A 269 19.57 3.74 -6.68
C ASP A 269 19.40 2.57 -5.71
N VAL A 270 19.48 1.36 -6.24
CA VAL A 270 19.30 0.13 -5.47
C VAL A 270 20.65 -0.43 -5.04
N GLN A 271 20.80 -0.66 -3.74
CA GLN A 271 21.89 -1.46 -3.19
C GLN A 271 21.29 -2.51 -2.25
N SER A 272 21.79 -3.73 -2.32
CA SER A 272 21.40 -4.77 -1.37
C SER A 272 22.08 -4.53 -0.03
N ARG A 273 21.41 -4.79 1.10
CA ARG A 273 22.10 -4.96 2.39
C ARG A 273 22.35 -6.44 2.72
N SER A 274 21.73 -7.33 1.95
CA SER A 274 21.92 -8.76 2.11
C SER A 274 23.37 -9.15 1.81
N SER A 275 23.80 -10.24 2.43
CA SER A 275 25.09 -10.89 2.20
C SER A 275 25.26 -11.43 0.78
N PHE A 276 24.25 -11.28 -0.08
CA PHE A 276 24.20 -11.88 -1.40
C PHE A 276 24.18 -10.84 -2.53
N GLU A 277 24.91 -11.18 -3.58
CA GLU A 277 24.75 -10.64 -4.91
C GLU A 277 23.63 -11.40 -5.65
N LEU A 278 22.60 -10.67 -6.03
CA LEU A 278 21.45 -11.13 -6.78
C LEU A 278 21.68 -10.86 -8.26
N GLN A 279 22.15 -11.84 -9.01
CA GLN A 279 22.55 -11.71 -10.41
C GLN A 279 21.36 -11.90 -11.36
N ASN A 280 21.25 -11.09 -12.41
CA ASN A 280 20.24 -11.27 -13.46
C ASN A 280 18.79 -11.46 -12.93
N VAL A 281 18.44 -10.73 -11.86
CA VAL A 281 17.11 -10.83 -11.24
C VAL A 281 16.07 -10.09 -12.05
N GLU A 282 14.87 -10.64 -12.12
CA GLU A 282 13.74 -9.96 -12.77
C GLU A 282 13.14 -8.93 -11.82
N LEU A 283 13.04 -7.69 -12.29
CA LEU A 283 12.52 -6.57 -11.51
C LEU A 283 11.12 -6.21 -11.98
N HIS A 284 10.24 -6.03 -11.01
CA HIS A 284 8.86 -5.61 -11.22
C HIS A 284 8.57 -4.42 -10.32
N ALA A 285 7.88 -3.43 -10.87
CA ALA A 285 7.32 -2.34 -10.08
C ALA A 285 5.80 -2.42 -10.14
N GLN A 286 5.13 -1.92 -9.11
CA GLN A 286 3.68 -1.76 -9.10
C GLN A 286 3.31 -0.59 -8.17
N ILE A 287 2.20 0.08 -8.47
CA ILE A 287 1.56 1.01 -7.54
C ILE A 287 0.29 0.32 -7.02
N GLN A 288 0.29 -0.03 -5.75
CA GLN A 288 -0.87 -0.58 -5.07
C GLN A 288 -1.62 0.55 -4.37
N LEU A 289 -2.81 0.89 -4.86
CA LEU A 289 -3.70 1.86 -4.22
C LEU A 289 -4.60 1.15 -3.20
N PHE A 290 -4.87 1.81 -2.07
CA PHE A 290 -5.76 1.30 -1.04
C PHE A 290 -7.20 1.78 -1.30
N LYS A 291 -8.13 0.83 -1.35
CA LYS A 291 -9.56 1.15 -1.49
C LYS A 291 -10.11 1.58 -0.14
N GLU A 292 -10.24 2.88 0.04
CA GLU A 292 -10.92 3.48 1.18
C GLU A 292 -12.47 3.45 1.01
N ASP A 293 -13.21 3.56 2.12
CA ASP A 293 -14.67 3.46 2.13
C ASP A 293 -15.40 4.54 1.30
N ASN A 294 -14.76 5.70 1.15
CA ASN A 294 -15.18 6.83 0.31
C ASN A 294 -14.90 6.60 -1.20
N LEU A 295 -14.16 5.54 -1.57
CA LEU A 295 -13.80 5.19 -2.95
C LEU A 295 -14.69 4.10 -3.57
N LYS A 296 -15.84 3.80 -2.96
CA LYS A 296 -16.76 2.75 -3.43
C LYS A 296 -17.24 2.95 -4.88
N HIS A 297 -17.29 4.20 -5.33
CA HIS A 297 -17.79 4.59 -6.65
C HIS A 297 -16.71 4.67 -7.74
N PHE A 298 -15.46 4.30 -7.41
CA PHE A 298 -14.34 4.29 -8.35
C PHE A 298 -13.84 2.88 -8.60
N GLU A 299 -13.55 2.59 -9.86
CA GLU A 299 -12.78 1.42 -10.26
C GLU A 299 -11.31 1.76 -10.06
N LEU A 300 -10.64 1.08 -9.13
CA LEU A 300 -9.22 1.30 -8.80
C LEU A 300 -8.31 0.15 -9.27
N THR A 301 -8.89 -0.94 -9.76
CA THR A 301 -8.15 -2.13 -10.17
C THR A 301 -7.36 -1.88 -11.44
N ASP A 302 -6.05 -2.12 -11.37
CA ASP A 302 -5.10 -2.25 -12.48
C ASP A 302 -4.92 -1.04 -13.40
N HIS A 303 -5.17 0.18 -12.91
CA HIS A 303 -4.94 1.37 -13.73
C HIS A 303 -3.47 1.62 -14.05
N PHE A 304 -2.54 1.29 -13.15
CA PHE A 304 -1.12 1.57 -13.40
C PHE A 304 -0.39 0.41 -14.04
N THR A 305 0.12 0.64 -15.25
CA THR A 305 1.21 -0.14 -15.84
C THR A 305 2.54 0.41 -15.35
N ALA A 306 3.48 -0.49 -15.09
CA ALA A 306 4.77 -0.16 -14.50
C ALA A 306 5.88 -0.94 -15.20
N GLU A 307 6.95 -0.25 -15.56
CA GLU A 307 8.11 -0.83 -16.21
C GLU A 307 9.39 -0.41 -15.45
N VAL A 308 10.30 -1.37 -15.29
CA VAL A 308 11.62 -1.14 -14.69
C VAL A 308 12.67 -1.33 -15.77
N THR A 309 13.57 -0.36 -15.92
CA THR A 309 14.68 -0.41 -16.87
C THR A 309 16.01 -0.30 -16.12
N PRO A 310 16.92 -1.29 -16.28
CA PRO A 310 16.73 -2.54 -17.01
C PRO A 310 15.77 -3.51 -16.27
N ARG A 311 14.99 -4.30 -17.03
CA ARG A 311 14.08 -5.33 -16.45
C ARG A 311 14.82 -6.44 -15.72
N ARG A 312 16.08 -6.69 -16.12
CA ARG A 312 16.98 -7.60 -15.43
C ARG A 312 18.24 -6.87 -15.03
N ALA A 313 18.61 -6.98 -13.76
CA ALA A 313 19.79 -6.32 -13.21
C ALA A 313 20.53 -7.24 -12.25
N THR A 314 21.77 -6.86 -11.90
CA THR A 314 22.50 -7.46 -10.80
C THR A 314 22.45 -6.51 -9.62
N ILE A 315 21.86 -6.94 -8.50
CA ILE A 315 21.82 -6.15 -7.27
C ILE A 315 22.87 -6.72 -6.33
N SER A 316 23.82 -5.88 -5.92
CA SER A 316 24.96 -6.28 -5.07
C SER A 316 24.97 -5.46 -3.79
N PRO A 317 25.54 -5.99 -2.68
CA PRO A 317 25.86 -5.17 -1.52
C PRO A 317 27.03 -4.23 -1.77
N ASP A 318 27.87 -4.51 -2.78
CA ASP A 318 29.11 -3.78 -3.02
C ASP A 318 28.97 -2.70 -4.09
N LYS A 319 27.83 -2.66 -4.81
CA LYS A 319 27.59 -1.73 -5.92
C LYS A 319 26.16 -1.20 -5.89
N ILE A 320 26.04 0.10 -6.13
CA ILE A 320 24.76 0.74 -6.41
C ILE A 320 24.35 0.40 -7.84
N GLN A 321 23.09 0.02 -8.01
CA GLN A 321 22.45 -0.27 -9.29
C GLN A 321 21.40 0.79 -9.57
N ASP A 322 21.62 1.57 -10.61
CA ASP A 322 20.66 2.56 -11.07
C ASP A 322 19.55 1.87 -11.85
N LEU A 323 18.30 2.17 -11.47
CA LEU A 323 17.10 1.70 -12.15
C LEU A 323 16.25 2.90 -12.53
N SER A 324 15.67 2.89 -13.73
CA SER A 324 14.60 3.81 -14.09
C SER A 324 13.27 3.09 -13.96
N VAL A 325 12.34 3.67 -13.20
CA VAL A 325 10.99 3.13 -13.04
C VAL A 325 10.02 4.07 -13.73
N SER A 326 9.27 3.54 -14.69
CA SER A 326 8.28 4.27 -15.48
C SER A 326 6.88 3.77 -15.14
N PHE A 327 5.94 4.70 -14.96
CA PHE A 327 4.54 4.42 -14.74
C PHE A 327 3.67 5.10 -15.77
N GLN A 328 2.60 4.42 -16.17
CA GLN A 328 1.53 4.97 -16.97
C GLN A 328 0.19 4.45 -16.44
N ASN A 329 -0.79 5.33 -16.26
CA ASN A 329 -2.14 4.88 -15.91
C ASN A 329 -3.06 4.79 -17.13
N GLU A 330 -4.02 3.88 -17.06
CA GLU A 330 -5.30 4.03 -17.74
C GLU A 330 -6.14 5.12 -17.05
N PRO A 331 -6.95 5.89 -17.80
CA PRO A 331 -7.76 6.95 -17.22
C PRO A 331 -8.70 6.46 -16.13
N PHE A 332 -8.70 7.15 -14.98
CA PHE A 332 -9.66 6.88 -13.93
C PHE A 332 -11.03 7.39 -14.34
N SER A 333 -12.01 6.49 -14.39
CA SER A 333 -13.40 6.82 -14.68
C SER A 333 -14.26 6.76 -13.42
N PHE A 334 -15.39 7.45 -13.45
CA PHE A 334 -16.48 7.16 -12.53
C PHE A 334 -17.09 5.80 -12.89
N GLY A 335 -17.43 5.00 -11.88
CA GLY A 335 -18.33 3.85 -12.09
C GLY A 335 -19.73 4.30 -12.57
N ASP A 336 -20.69 3.38 -12.53
CA ASP A 336 -22.10 3.62 -12.91
C ASP A 336 -22.81 4.63 -11.97
N LEU A 337 -22.46 5.91 -12.10
CA LEU A 337 -23.06 7.04 -11.38
C LEU A 337 -23.98 7.85 -12.28
N GLY A 338 -25.08 8.33 -11.69
CA GLY A 338 -26.01 9.24 -12.35
C GLY A 338 -25.44 10.65 -12.55
N PHE A 339 -26.06 11.43 -13.44
CA PHE A 339 -25.64 12.82 -13.72
C PHE A 339 -25.57 13.70 -12.45
N PHE A 340 -26.57 13.61 -11.57
CA PHE A 340 -26.62 14.43 -10.35
C PHE A 340 -25.52 14.09 -9.34
N GLU A 341 -25.10 12.83 -9.28
CA GLU A 341 -24.00 12.40 -8.41
C GLU A 341 -22.67 12.92 -8.95
N LYS A 342 -22.44 12.80 -10.26
CA LYS A 342 -21.27 13.41 -10.93
C LYS A 342 -21.23 14.92 -10.69
N LEU A 343 -22.37 15.61 -10.80
CA LEU A 343 -22.50 17.04 -10.50
C LEU A 343 -22.15 17.36 -9.04
N PHE A 344 -22.67 16.57 -8.09
CA PHE A 344 -22.41 16.74 -6.66
C PHE A 344 -20.90 16.65 -6.36
N PHE A 345 -20.22 15.63 -6.90
CA PHE A 345 -18.78 15.47 -6.74
C PHE A 345 -17.98 16.61 -7.40
N SER A 346 -18.34 17.03 -8.61
CA SER A 346 -17.69 18.14 -9.31
C SER A 346 -17.88 19.51 -8.67
N VAL A 347 -18.94 19.73 -7.87
CA VAL A 347 -19.24 21.04 -7.24
C VAL A 347 -18.73 21.11 -5.80
N GLN A 348 -18.93 20.05 -5.01
CA GLN A 348 -18.73 20.09 -3.57
C GLN A 348 -17.36 19.56 -3.13
N ASN A 349 -16.83 18.55 -3.84
CA ASN A 349 -15.63 17.82 -3.45
C ASN A 349 -14.56 17.88 -4.54
N ASN A 350 -14.32 19.04 -5.17
CA ASN A 350 -13.44 19.26 -6.34
C ASN A 350 -12.19 18.37 -6.51
N SER A 351 -11.60 17.84 -5.42
CA SER A 351 -10.64 16.75 -5.47
C SER A 351 -10.91 15.62 -4.47
N LEU A 352 -10.31 14.48 -4.78
CA LEU A 352 -10.32 13.24 -4.02
C LEU A 352 -8.88 12.78 -3.79
N THR A 353 -8.55 12.35 -2.58
CA THR A 353 -7.21 11.83 -2.28
C THR A 353 -7.27 10.31 -2.11
N VAL A 354 -6.34 9.60 -2.76
CA VAL A 354 -6.17 8.16 -2.67
C VAL A 354 -4.76 7.87 -2.18
N HIS A 355 -4.64 6.98 -1.20
CA HIS A 355 -3.36 6.54 -0.66
C HIS A 355 -2.97 5.16 -1.19
N GLY A 356 -1.68 4.89 -1.23
CA GLY A 356 -1.15 3.62 -1.72
C GLY A 356 0.33 3.45 -1.42
N ASN A 357 0.93 2.42 -2.02
CA ASN A 357 2.35 2.15 -1.98
C ASN A 357 2.87 1.85 -3.39
N LEU A 358 3.97 2.50 -3.73
CA LEU A 358 4.87 2.10 -4.79
C LEU A 358 5.72 0.95 -4.26
N GLU A 359 5.69 -0.20 -4.91
CA GLU A 359 6.51 -1.35 -4.55
C GLU A 359 7.42 -1.74 -5.71
N ILE A 360 8.70 -1.92 -5.42
CA ILE A 360 9.64 -2.60 -6.32
C ILE A 360 9.89 -3.98 -5.74
N LYS A 361 9.73 -5.00 -6.56
CA LYS A 361 9.93 -6.40 -6.22
C LYS A 361 10.98 -6.99 -7.14
N PHE A 362 11.76 -7.92 -6.61
CA PHE A 362 12.65 -8.75 -7.41
C PHE A 362 12.16 -10.19 -7.38
N LYS A 363 12.44 -10.91 -8.46
CA LYS A 363 12.31 -12.36 -8.56
C LYS A 363 13.66 -12.93 -8.96
N ALA A 364 14.21 -13.76 -8.08
CA ALA A 364 15.52 -14.40 -8.26
C ALA A 364 15.40 -15.92 -8.13
N ASN A 365 15.95 -16.66 -9.08
CA ASN A 365 16.15 -18.10 -8.92
C ASN A 365 17.36 -18.36 -8.04
N ARG A 366 17.41 -19.54 -7.41
CA ARG A 366 18.54 -19.96 -6.58
C ARG A 366 19.90 -19.85 -7.30
N GLU A 367 20.02 -20.24 -8.58
CA GLU A 367 21.29 -20.17 -9.31
C GLU A 367 21.87 -18.75 -9.43
N ASN A 368 20.99 -17.75 -9.31
CA ASN A 368 21.28 -16.34 -9.49
C ASN A 368 21.59 -15.64 -8.15
N MET A 369 21.63 -16.37 -7.05
CA MET A 369 21.80 -15.81 -5.70
C MET A 369 23.15 -16.28 -5.16
N LYS A 370 24.15 -15.41 -5.27
CA LYS A 370 25.54 -15.71 -4.94
C LYS A 370 25.95 -14.96 -3.67
N LEU A 371 26.65 -15.62 -2.77
CA LEU A 371 27.23 -14.92 -1.61
C LEU A 371 28.21 -13.84 -2.11
N SER A 372 28.23 -12.65 -1.49
CA SER A 372 29.12 -11.56 -1.90
C SER A 372 30.57 -12.01 -1.91
N GLN A 373 31.31 -11.57 -2.93
CA GLN A 373 32.75 -11.85 -3.08
C GLN A 373 33.57 -11.34 -1.89
N VAL A 374 33.12 -10.27 -1.22
CA VAL A 374 33.76 -9.77 0.00
C VAL A 374 33.67 -10.81 1.12
N ILE A 375 32.48 -11.39 1.32
CA ILE A 375 32.25 -12.41 2.34
C ILE A 375 33.00 -13.70 1.98
N ILE A 376 32.93 -14.15 0.73
CA ILE A 376 33.68 -15.32 0.25
C ILE A 376 35.18 -15.11 0.49
N GLY A 377 35.71 -13.95 0.11
CA GLY A 377 37.13 -13.61 0.28
C GLY A 377 37.58 -13.63 1.74
N SER A 378 36.75 -13.12 2.65
CA SER A 378 37.03 -13.07 4.09
C SER A 378 36.87 -14.41 4.81
N TRP A 379 35.81 -15.15 4.51
CA TRP A 379 35.36 -16.26 5.35
C TRP A 379 35.39 -17.63 4.68
N SER A 380 35.51 -17.71 3.36
CA SER A 380 35.45 -18.97 2.63
C SER A 380 36.80 -19.48 2.17
N TYR A 381 37.09 -20.74 2.43
CA TYR A 381 38.18 -21.48 1.78
C TYR A 381 37.60 -22.33 0.65
N GLU A 382 37.91 -21.94 -0.60
CA GLU A 382 37.39 -22.53 -1.84
C GLU A 382 38.36 -23.53 -2.51
N GLY A 383 39.46 -23.88 -1.84
CA GLY A 383 40.45 -24.81 -2.38
C GLY A 383 40.08 -26.29 -2.22
N ASP A 384 41.05 -27.17 -2.44
CA ASP A 384 40.83 -28.62 -2.44
C ASP A 384 40.54 -29.16 -1.03
N ALA A 385 39.63 -30.13 -0.94
CA ALA A 385 39.30 -30.85 0.28
C ALA A 385 40.52 -31.51 0.96
N SER A 386 41.50 -31.95 0.15
CA SER A 386 42.77 -32.50 0.62
C SER A 386 43.60 -31.51 1.47
N GLU A 387 43.42 -30.21 1.26
CA GLU A 387 44.18 -29.17 1.96
C GLU A 387 43.60 -28.82 3.33
N LEU A 388 42.38 -29.24 3.66
CA LEU A 388 41.76 -28.99 4.98
C LEU A 388 42.53 -29.62 6.14
N GLY A 389 43.31 -30.68 5.87
CA GLY A 389 44.23 -31.26 6.85
C GLY A 389 45.55 -30.49 6.99
N GLN A 390 45.80 -29.44 6.21
CA GLN A 390 47.04 -28.68 6.27
C GLN A 390 46.99 -27.64 7.42
N PRO A 391 48.02 -27.58 8.27
CA PRO A 391 48.07 -26.65 9.40
C PRO A 391 48.45 -25.23 8.96
N ARG A 392 47.69 -24.66 8.00
CA ARG A 392 47.90 -23.33 7.43
C ARG A 392 46.78 -22.40 7.87
N VAL A 393 47.15 -21.22 8.35
CA VAL A 393 46.22 -20.20 8.85
C VAL A 393 45.17 -19.83 7.78
N GLU A 394 45.60 -19.65 6.53
CA GLU A 394 44.75 -19.31 5.37
C GLU A 394 43.63 -20.32 5.10
N VAL A 395 43.81 -21.58 5.51
CA VAL A 395 42.82 -22.65 5.38
C VAL A 395 41.97 -22.71 6.64
N GLN A 396 42.62 -22.78 7.82
CA GLN A 396 41.93 -23.08 9.08
C GLN A 396 41.07 -21.92 9.60
N GLN A 397 41.42 -20.66 9.32
CA GLN A 397 40.62 -19.50 9.72
C GLN A 397 39.32 -19.31 8.93
N LYS A 398 39.06 -20.17 7.93
CA LYS A 398 37.94 -20.02 7.01
C LYS A 398 37.03 -21.24 7.04
N VAL A 399 35.76 -21.02 6.77
CA VAL A 399 34.77 -22.09 6.59
C VAL A 399 34.95 -22.70 5.20
N TYR A 400 35.00 -24.03 5.12
CA TYR A 400 35.18 -24.72 3.84
C TYR A 400 33.97 -24.52 2.93
N LYS A 401 34.19 -23.99 1.71
CA LYS A 401 33.16 -23.78 0.69
C LYS A 401 31.89 -23.09 1.22
N LEU A 402 32.05 -22.04 2.02
CA LEU A 402 30.94 -21.30 2.63
C LEU A 402 29.89 -20.85 1.60
N GLY A 403 30.33 -20.42 0.41
CA GLY A 403 29.42 -20.06 -0.68
C GLY A 403 28.49 -21.22 -1.06
N VAL A 404 29.06 -22.42 -1.25
CA VAL A 404 28.28 -23.64 -1.58
C VAL A 404 27.38 -24.05 -0.41
N LEU A 405 27.86 -23.96 0.83
CA LEU A 405 27.06 -24.26 2.02
C LEU A 405 25.82 -23.37 2.07
N VAL A 406 26.01 -22.06 1.93
CA VAL A 406 24.95 -21.05 1.97
C VAL A 406 23.98 -21.22 0.80
N GLU A 407 24.49 -21.41 -0.42
CA GLU A 407 23.67 -21.68 -1.61
C GLU A 407 22.83 -22.95 -1.45
N SER A 408 23.31 -23.93 -0.67
CA SER A 408 22.59 -25.18 -0.37
C SER A 408 21.42 -25.01 0.60
N MET A 409 21.37 -23.90 1.33
CA MET A 409 20.26 -23.56 2.25
C MET A 409 19.23 -22.62 1.62
N LEU A 410 19.49 -22.12 0.41
CA LEU A 410 18.55 -21.26 -0.31
C LEU A 410 17.33 -22.04 -0.80
N PRO A 411 16.14 -21.39 -0.91
CA PRO A 411 14.96 -22.00 -1.50
C PRO A 411 15.23 -22.59 -2.89
N GLU A 412 14.75 -23.80 -3.16
CA GLU A 412 15.04 -24.52 -4.41
C GLU A 412 14.48 -23.86 -5.67
N THR A 413 13.42 -23.07 -5.55
CA THR A 413 12.70 -22.49 -6.69
C THR A 413 13.17 -21.07 -6.97
N TYR A 414 12.39 -20.09 -6.56
CA TYR A 414 12.68 -18.69 -6.69
C TYR A 414 12.26 -17.95 -5.42
N ILE A 415 12.95 -16.87 -5.14
CA ILE A 415 12.57 -15.90 -4.14
C ILE A 415 11.93 -14.72 -4.87
N ALA A 416 10.68 -14.43 -4.54
CA ALA A 416 10.01 -13.20 -4.96
C ALA A 416 9.79 -12.34 -3.72
N GLN A 417 10.53 -11.24 -3.62
CA GLN A 417 10.49 -10.39 -2.44
C GLN A 417 10.46 -8.92 -2.81
N LYS A 418 9.91 -8.15 -1.87
CA LYS A 418 9.84 -6.71 -1.95
C LYS A 418 11.22 -6.13 -1.69
N LEU A 419 11.74 -5.42 -2.68
CA LEU A 419 13.01 -4.71 -2.61
C LEU A 419 12.83 -3.34 -1.96
N TYR A 420 11.74 -2.65 -2.29
CA TYR A 420 11.51 -1.27 -1.87
C TYR A 420 10.03 -0.91 -1.78
N SER A 421 9.70 0.03 -0.89
CA SER A 421 8.38 0.63 -0.76
C SER A 421 8.48 2.14 -0.62
N VAL A 422 7.59 2.88 -1.29
CA VAL A 422 7.37 4.31 -1.02
C VAL A 422 5.87 4.55 -0.88
N PRO A 423 5.42 5.25 0.16
CA PRO A 423 4.03 5.69 0.24
C PRO A 423 3.68 6.59 -0.94
N VAL A 424 2.49 6.40 -1.51
CA VAL A 424 1.97 7.17 -2.65
C VAL A 424 0.71 7.90 -2.21
N THR A 425 0.60 9.17 -2.61
CA THR A 425 -0.62 9.95 -2.47
C THR A 425 -1.02 10.51 -3.84
N LEU A 426 -2.24 10.24 -4.25
CA LEU A 426 -2.81 10.62 -5.54
C LEU A 426 -4.01 11.55 -5.29
N GLU A 427 -3.93 12.79 -5.74
CA GLU A 427 -5.03 13.75 -5.73
C GLU A 427 -5.69 13.80 -7.12
N LEU A 428 -6.88 13.21 -7.20
CA LEU A 428 -7.73 13.19 -8.38
C LEU A 428 -8.68 14.39 -8.38
N ARG A 429 -8.78 15.08 -9.50
CA ARG A 429 -9.72 16.20 -9.69
C ARG A 429 -10.93 15.76 -10.50
N TYR A 430 -12.10 16.19 -10.06
CA TYR A 430 -13.31 15.96 -10.82
C TYR A 430 -13.35 16.86 -12.05
N PRO A 431 -13.72 16.34 -13.23
CA PRO A 431 -13.76 17.15 -14.42
C PRO A 431 -14.92 18.16 -14.31
N PRO A 432 -14.75 19.39 -14.81
CA PRO A 432 -15.77 20.42 -14.74
C PRO A 432 -16.90 20.24 -15.76
N TYR A 433 -16.94 19.13 -16.52
CA TYR A 433 -17.93 18.92 -17.60
C TYR A 433 -19.39 19.09 -17.13
N ALA A 434 -19.72 18.61 -15.93
CA ALA A 434 -21.06 18.76 -15.37
C ALA A 434 -21.41 20.22 -15.06
N LEU A 435 -20.43 21.05 -14.67
CA LEU A 435 -20.61 22.49 -14.44
C LEU A 435 -20.88 23.24 -15.75
N TYR A 436 -20.25 22.85 -16.86
CA TYR A 436 -20.51 23.45 -18.17
C TYR A 436 -21.93 23.18 -18.69
N PHE A 437 -22.62 22.16 -18.16
CA PHE A 437 -24.02 21.86 -18.51
C PHE A 437 -25.02 22.74 -17.74
N ILE A 438 -24.63 23.35 -16.62
CA ILE A 438 -25.52 24.21 -15.81
C ILE A 438 -26.02 25.42 -16.60
N PRO A 439 -25.16 26.20 -17.31
CA PRO A 439 -25.63 27.30 -18.16
C PRO A 439 -26.60 26.84 -19.25
N PHE A 440 -26.40 25.65 -19.80
CA PHE A 440 -27.29 25.09 -20.83
C PHE A 440 -28.67 24.76 -20.24
N VAL A 441 -28.72 24.13 -19.06
CA VAL A 441 -29.98 23.85 -18.36
C VAL A 441 -30.69 25.15 -17.95
N ILE A 442 -29.97 26.12 -17.40
CA ILE A 442 -30.51 27.43 -17.05
C ILE A 442 -31.03 28.14 -18.30
N PHE A 443 -30.27 28.13 -19.40
CA PHE A 443 -30.70 28.71 -20.66
C PHE A 443 -31.97 28.04 -21.18
N PHE A 444 -32.07 26.72 -21.14
CA PHE A 444 -33.28 26.00 -21.53
C PHE A 444 -34.48 26.29 -20.62
N LEU A 445 -34.27 26.41 -19.31
CA LEU A 445 -35.33 26.77 -18.36
C LEU A 445 -35.81 28.20 -18.58
N VAL A 446 -34.89 29.15 -18.78
CA VAL A 446 -35.21 30.55 -19.07
C VAL A 446 -35.88 30.67 -20.44
N LEU A 447 -35.38 29.99 -21.46
CA LEU A 447 -35.98 29.97 -22.79
C LEU A 447 -37.37 29.34 -22.75
N SER A 448 -37.56 28.25 -22.02
CA SER A 448 -38.87 27.65 -21.78
C SER A 448 -39.78 28.64 -21.06
N PHE A 449 -39.32 29.27 -19.99
CA PHE A 449 -40.09 30.28 -19.25
C PHE A 449 -40.47 31.49 -20.12
N PHE A 450 -39.57 31.96 -20.99
CA PHE A 450 -39.86 33.03 -21.94
C PHE A 450 -40.82 32.56 -23.04
N PHE A 451 -40.65 31.35 -23.58
CA PHE A 451 -41.53 30.80 -24.61
C PHE A 451 -42.94 30.55 -24.06
N PHE A 452 -43.04 30.03 -22.83
CA PHE A 452 -44.30 29.92 -22.09
C PHE A 452 -44.84 31.30 -21.71
N GLY A 453 -44.01 32.25 -21.26
CA GLY A 453 -44.45 33.62 -20.98
C GLY A 453 -45.01 34.33 -22.23
N PHE A 454 -44.42 34.09 -23.40
CA PHE A 454 -44.83 34.68 -24.67
C PHE A 454 -46.11 34.06 -25.24
N LEU A 455 -46.31 32.74 -25.07
CA LEU A 455 -47.55 32.06 -25.47
C LEU A 455 -48.76 32.45 -24.61
N PHE A 456 -48.54 33.01 -23.42
CA PHE A 456 -49.58 33.24 -22.41
C PHE A 456 -49.70 34.71 -21.94
N GLN A 457 -49.16 35.68 -22.69
CA GLN A 457 -49.46 37.10 -22.47
C GLN A 457 -50.98 37.34 -22.59
N SER A 458 -51.59 37.68 -21.44
CA SER A 458 -52.92 38.27 -21.24
C SER A 458 -54.12 37.63 -21.98
N LYS A 459 -54.60 36.47 -21.49
CA LYS A 459 -56.01 36.10 -21.67
C LYS A 459 -56.74 36.25 -20.34
N THR A 460 -57.35 37.41 -20.11
CA THR A 460 -58.26 37.66 -18.99
C THR A 460 -59.64 37.10 -19.34
N TYR A 461 -60.21 36.33 -18.41
CA TYR A 461 -61.56 35.78 -18.55
C TYR A 461 -62.46 36.43 -17.50
N SER A 462 -63.71 36.75 -17.86
CA SER A 462 -64.73 37.21 -16.92
C SER A 462 -65.80 36.14 -16.77
N LEU A 463 -66.19 35.88 -15.52
CA LEU A 463 -67.35 35.07 -15.19
C LEU A 463 -68.51 36.02 -14.92
N GLU A 464 -69.58 35.92 -15.70
CA GLU A 464 -70.78 36.75 -15.54
C GLU A 464 -71.90 35.92 -14.93
N ASP A 465 -72.58 36.44 -13.91
CA ASP A 465 -73.75 35.83 -13.28
C ASP A 465 -75.06 36.17 -14.02
N ASP A 466 -76.17 35.50 -13.68
CA ASP A 466 -77.50 35.75 -14.27
C ASP A 466 -77.99 37.21 -14.14
N MET A 467 -77.39 37.98 -13.23
CA MET A 467 -77.72 39.38 -12.98
C MET A 467 -76.81 40.36 -13.76
N GLY A 468 -75.87 39.84 -14.55
CA GLY A 468 -74.98 40.62 -15.41
C GLY A 468 -73.77 41.22 -14.69
N HIS A 469 -73.36 40.67 -13.53
CA HIS A 469 -72.17 41.15 -12.82
C HIS A 469 -70.92 40.38 -13.23
N PRO A 470 -69.94 41.01 -13.92
CA PRO A 470 -68.72 40.34 -14.32
C PRO A 470 -67.70 40.29 -13.17
N GLN A 471 -67.10 39.12 -12.96
CA GLN A 471 -65.96 38.93 -12.07
C GLN A 471 -64.75 38.39 -12.82
N GLU A 472 -63.59 39.01 -12.62
CA GLU A 472 -62.37 38.67 -13.36
C GLU A 472 -61.64 37.46 -12.76
N PHE A 473 -61.25 36.51 -13.62
CA PHE A 473 -60.58 35.26 -13.26
C PHE A 473 -59.20 35.12 -13.89
N CYS A 474 -58.26 34.60 -13.10
CA CYS A 474 -56.92 34.21 -13.53
C CYS A 474 -56.80 32.69 -13.70
N LEU A 475 -56.02 32.25 -14.69
CA LEU A 475 -55.73 30.84 -14.95
C LEU A 475 -55.04 30.16 -13.75
N GLY A 476 -55.47 28.95 -13.39
CA GLY A 476 -54.78 28.09 -12.42
C GLY A 476 -54.95 28.45 -10.93
N PHE A 477 -55.70 29.51 -10.61
CA PHE A 477 -56.02 29.89 -9.22
C PHE A 477 -57.48 29.55 -8.86
N TRP A 478 -57.73 29.23 -7.59
CA TRP A 478 -59.07 29.06 -7.04
C TRP A 478 -59.55 30.42 -6.52
N GLN A 479 -60.67 30.91 -7.04
CA GLN A 479 -61.37 32.05 -6.45
C GLN A 479 -62.70 31.58 -5.87
N SER A 480 -63.01 32.06 -4.67
CA SER A 480 -64.26 31.80 -3.99
C SER A 480 -65.23 32.95 -4.26
N TYR A 481 -66.41 32.62 -4.76
CA TYR A 481 -67.56 33.52 -4.81
C TYR A 481 -68.46 33.26 -3.62
N GLN A 482 -68.96 34.32 -2.99
CA GLN A 482 -69.84 34.21 -1.84
C GLN A 482 -71.26 34.56 -2.27
N HIS A 483 -72.16 33.59 -2.17
CA HIS A 483 -73.58 33.76 -2.46
C HIS A 483 -74.38 33.59 -1.17
N GLY A 484 -74.90 34.70 -0.63
CA GLY A 484 -75.47 34.71 0.72
C GLY A 484 -74.45 34.27 1.77
N ASN A 485 -74.76 33.20 2.51
CA ASN A 485 -73.88 32.62 3.53
C ASN A 485 -73.01 31.45 3.02
N GLU A 486 -73.11 31.06 1.75
CA GLU A 486 -72.39 29.92 1.19
C GLU A 486 -71.31 30.34 0.18
N SER A 487 -70.19 29.61 0.14
CA SER A 487 -69.07 29.91 -0.77
C SER A 487 -69.00 28.90 -1.92
N LEU A 488 -69.20 29.37 -3.14
CA LEU A 488 -68.97 28.62 -4.39
C LEU A 488 -67.51 28.79 -4.80
N ARG A 489 -66.83 27.72 -5.23
CA ARG A 489 -65.42 27.79 -5.65
C ARG A 489 -65.27 27.47 -7.12
N PHE A 490 -64.55 28.36 -7.79
CA PHE A 490 -64.36 28.34 -9.23
C PHE A 490 -62.87 28.34 -9.55
N SER A 491 -62.44 27.50 -10.50
CA SER A 491 -61.07 27.50 -11.00
C SER A 491 -61.03 27.18 -12.49
N LEU A 492 -60.31 28.00 -13.25
CA LEU A 492 -60.04 27.75 -14.65
C LEU A 492 -58.74 26.92 -14.77
N THR A 493 -58.80 25.80 -15.47
CA THR A 493 -57.61 24.96 -15.70
C THR A 493 -56.49 25.78 -16.33
N TYR A 494 -55.24 25.41 -16.06
CA TYR A 494 -54.05 26.14 -16.51
C TYR A 494 -53.99 26.36 -18.04
N TRP A 495 -54.69 25.52 -18.80
CA TRP A 495 -54.80 25.60 -20.27
C TRP A 495 -55.96 26.47 -20.78
N GLY A 496 -56.83 26.98 -19.90
CA GLY A 496 -58.01 27.77 -20.27
C GLY A 496 -59.10 26.99 -21.01
N LEU A 497 -59.01 25.66 -21.03
CA LEU A 497 -59.88 24.78 -21.82
C LEU A 497 -61.11 24.31 -21.04
N PHE A 498 -60.98 24.16 -19.72
CA PHE A 498 -62.02 23.64 -18.85
C PHE A 498 -62.13 24.46 -17.56
N PHE A 499 -63.36 24.62 -17.09
CA PHE A 499 -63.67 25.23 -15.81
C PHE A 499 -64.05 24.16 -14.78
N TRP A 500 -63.38 24.18 -13.63
CA TRP A 500 -63.70 23.33 -12.49
C TRP A 500 -64.55 24.10 -11.50
N VAL A 501 -65.69 23.52 -11.13
CA VAL A 501 -66.63 24.11 -10.17
C VAL A 501 -66.83 23.16 -9.00
N SER A 502 -66.71 23.71 -7.80
CA SER A 502 -67.01 22.99 -6.57
C SER A 502 -68.09 23.73 -5.80
N VAL A 503 -69.19 23.04 -5.50
CA VAL A 503 -70.35 23.58 -4.79
C VAL A 503 -70.56 22.84 -3.47
N PRO A 504 -70.85 23.55 -2.36
CA PRO A 504 -71.26 22.93 -1.10
C PRO A 504 -72.66 22.32 -1.25
N ARG A 505 -72.99 21.31 -0.45
CA ARG A 505 -74.38 20.80 -0.37
C ARG A 505 -75.26 21.86 0.31
N PRO A 506 -76.52 22.07 -0.13
CA PRO A 506 -77.33 21.17 -0.98
C PRO A 506 -77.21 21.37 -2.49
N PHE A 507 -76.43 22.35 -2.96
CA PHE A 507 -76.31 22.68 -4.38
C PHE A 507 -75.83 21.50 -5.25
N ARG A 508 -76.41 21.38 -6.45
CA ARG A 508 -76.04 20.37 -7.45
C ARG A 508 -75.57 21.03 -8.73
N LEU A 509 -74.46 20.54 -9.24
CA LEU A 509 -73.93 20.95 -10.53
C LEU A 509 -74.51 20.09 -11.65
N HIS A 510 -75.04 20.71 -12.71
CA HIS A 510 -75.59 19.95 -13.84
C HIS A 510 -74.51 19.38 -14.78
N SER A 511 -73.31 20.00 -14.86
CA SER A 511 -72.15 19.46 -15.59
C SER A 511 -70.84 19.88 -14.93
N PRO A 512 -69.99 18.96 -14.43
CA PRO A 512 -68.73 19.28 -13.74
C PRO A 512 -67.64 19.82 -14.67
N LEU A 513 -67.81 19.71 -15.99
CA LEU A 513 -66.87 20.20 -16.98
C LEU A 513 -67.62 21.07 -17.99
N VAL A 514 -67.20 22.33 -18.13
CA VAL A 514 -67.84 23.32 -19.01
C VAL A 514 -66.76 23.98 -19.87
N SER A 515 -66.98 24.02 -21.19
CA SER A 515 -66.07 24.70 -22.14
C SER A 515 -66.34 26.20 -22.19
N ALA A 516 -65.38 27.00 -22.65
CA ALA A 516 -65.56 28.44 -22.83
C ALA A 516 -66.82 28.78 -23.65
N GLY A 517 -67.63 29.73 -23.18
CA GLY A 517 -68.89 30.15 -23.80
C GLY A 517 -70.14 29.37 -23.39
N GLN A 518 -70.01 28.24 -22.67
CA GLN A 518 -71.15 27.49 -22.14
C GLN A 518 -71.54 27.96 -20.73
N TYR A 519 -72.83 27.85 -20.40
CA TYR A 519 -73.36 28.18 -19.09
C TYR A 519 -73.05 27.08 -18.07
N ILE A 520 -72.48 27.47 -16.93
CA ILE A 520 -72.37 26.65 -15.73
C ILE A 520 -73.70 26.75 -15.00
N ARG A 521 -74.45 25.65 -14.90
CA ARG A 521 -75.73 25.62 -14.20
C ARG A 521 -75.62 24.92 -12.85
N ILE A 522 -76.04 25.61 -11.80
CA ILE A 522 -76.10 25.10 -10.43
C ILE A 522 -77.54 25.22 -9.95
N SER A 523 -78.12 24.14 -9.45
CA SER A 523 -79.46 24.13 -8.89
C SER A 523 -79.42 23.91 -7.39
N ASN A 524 -80.31 24.59 -6.66
CA ASN A 524 -80.60 24.28 -5.27
C ASN A 524 -81.89 23.43 -5.21
N PRO A 525 -81.78 22.11 -4.98
CA PRO A 525 -82.95 21.22 -4.97
C PRO A 525 -83.90 21.48 -3.79
N GLU A 526 -83.51 22.29 -2.79
CA GLU A 526 -84.35 22.62 -1.65
C GLU A 526 -85.23 23.85 -1.89
N THR A 527 -84.79 24.79 -2.75
CA THR A 527 -85.52 26.03 -3.06
C THR A 527 -86.09 26.08 -4.48
N ASP A 528 -85.76 25.09 -5.32
CA ASP A 528 -86.12 25.02 -6.76
C ASP A 528 -85.52 26.18 -7.59
N GLU A 529 -84.47 26.81 -7.07
CA GLU A 529 -83.74 27.89 -7.74
C GLU A 529 -82.63 27.33 -8.65
N GLU A 530 -82.54 27.85 -9.87
CA GLU A 530 -81.45 27.58 -10.83
C GLU A 530 -80.62 28.84 -11.05
N TYR A 531 -79.31 28.67 -11.08
CA TYR A 531 -78.33 29.74 -11.31
C TYR A 531 -77.44 29.38 -12.48
N ASN A 532 -77.19 30.32 -13.38
CA ASN A 532 -76.28 30.19 -14.50
C ASN A 532 -75.13 31.20 -14.41
N TRP A 533 -73.94 30.74 -14.74
CA TRP A 533 -72.78 31.59 -14.97
C TRP A 533 -72.22 31.36 -16.36
N GLN A 534 -71.82 32.42 -17.05
CA GLN A 534 -71.18 32.32 -18.35
C GLN A 534 -69.73 32.77 -18.27
N LEU A 535 -68.83 31.93 -18.81
CA LEU A 535 -67.44 32.32 -18.99
C LEU A 535 -67.28 33.09 -20.30
N LEU A 536 -66.97 34.37 -20.20
CA LEU A 536 -66.64 35.24 -21.31
C LEU A 536 -65.14 35.46 -21.38
N ARG A 537 -64.60 35.46 -22.60
CA ARG A 537 -63.24 35.92 -22.84
C ARG A 537 -63.31 37.44 -22.96
N LYS A 538 -62.55 38.17 -22.13
CA LYS A 538 -62.44 39.62 -22.29
C LYS A 538 -61.55 39.86 -23.50
N GLU A 539 -62.13 40.35 -24.59
CA GLU A 539 -61.32 40.98 -25.63
C GLU A 539 -60.72 42.24 -25.03
N VAL A 540 -59.42 42.41 -25.18
CA VAL A 540 -58.77 43.66 -24.77
C VAL A 540 -59.35 44.73 -25.69
N GLU A 541 -60.09 45.69 -25.15
CA GLU A 541 -60.38 46.93 -25.88
C GLU A 541 -59.01 47.58 -26.15
N ASP A 542 -58.64 47.64 -27.43
CA ASP A 542 -57.54 48.50 -27.85
C ASP A 542 -57.97 49.95 -27.55
N ASP A 543 -57.41 50.55 -26.50
CA ASP A 543 -57.51 51.98 -26.25
C ASP A 543 -56.87 52.72 -27.45
N GLU A 544 -57.70 53.08 -28.43
CA GLU A 544 -57.41 54.18 -29.36
C GLU A 544 -57.50 55.50 -28.58
N GLU A 545 -56.39 55.97 -28.01
CA GLU A 545 -56.24 57.39 -27.65
C GLU A 545 -54.91 57.99 -28.14
N ASP A 546 -55.07 58.82 -29.18
CA ASP A 546 -54.50 60.15 -29.38
C ASP A 546 -52.99 60.37 -29.64
N ASP A 547 -52.75 60.64 -30.93
CA ASP A 547 -51.75 61.58 -31.41
C ASP A 547 -51.68 62.88 -30.58
N LYS A 548 -50.55 63.11 -29.89
CA LYS A 548 -50.05 64.47 -29.62
C LYS A 548 -48.57 64.62 -29.96
N VAL A 549 -48.37 65.55 -30.88
CA VAL A 549 -47.17 66.05 -31.53
C VAL A 549 -46.31 66.91 -30.57
N TRP A 550 -44.97 66.67 -30.63
CA TRP A 550 -43.81 67.54 -30.31
C TRP A 550 -43.52 67.87 -28.82
N SER A 551 -42.29 67.73 -28.33
CA SER A 551 -41.08 68.38 -28.84
C SER A 551 -39.77 67.83 -28.24
N SER A 552 -38.74 67.82 -29.10
CA SER A 552 -37.30 68.03 -28.86
C SER A 552 -36.66 67.73 -27.49
N SER A 553 -35.59 66.94 -27.47
CA SER A 553 -34.20 67.44 -27.65
C SER A 553 -33.12 66.38 -27.39
N GLY A 554 -32.07 66.41 -28.23
CA GLY A 554 -30.76 65.73 -28.05
C GLY A 554 -30.74 64.28 -28.51
N GLY A 555 -30.32 63.92 -29.73
CA GLY A 555 -29.05 64.27 -30.37
C GLY A 555 -27.92 63.51 -29.65
N LYS A 556 -27.17 62.58 -30.24
CA LYS A 556 -26.54 62.50 -31.57
C LYS A 556 -26.07 61.04 -31.76
N LYS A 557 -26.29 60.42 -32.94
CA LYS A 557 -25.34 60.28 -34.08
C LYS A 557 -24.07 59.46 -33.70
N LEU A 558 -23.61 58.46 -34.43
CA LEU A 558 -23.47 58.28 -35.89
C LEU A 558 -23.61 56.77 -36.26
N PHE A 559 -24.33 56.37 -37.33
CA PHE A 559 -23.85 56.13 -38.72
C PHE A 559 -22.60 55.22 -38.81
N SER A 560 -22.51 54.17 -39.64
CA SER A 560 -23.03 53.93 -41.01
C SER A 560 -23.15 52.42 -41.32
N LYS A 561 -24.22 51.93 -41.99
CA LYS A 561 -24.32 51.59 -43.43
C LYS A 561 -23.08 50.90 -44.04
N SER A 562 -23.16 49.97 -45.00
CA SER A 562 -24.13 49.00 -45.53
C SER A 562 -23.38 48.26 -46.65
N LYS A 563 -23.74 47.01 -46.93
CA LYS A 563 -23.35 46.22 -48.12
C LYS A 563 -23.27 47.02 -49.42
N SER A 564 -22.30 46.71 -50.29
CA SER A 564 -22.49 45.95 -51.54
C SER A 564 -21.23 45.94 -52.41
N ASP A 565 -20.92 44.76 -52.94
CA ASP A 565 -20.42 44.41 -54.28
C ASP A 565 -19.06 44.89 -54.82
N GLU A 566 -18.36 43.88 -55.40
CA GLU A 566 -17.52 43.91 -56.62
C GLU A 566 -16.21 44.74 -56.57
N ASP A 567 -15.04 44.37 -57.08
CA ASP A 567 -14.51 43.22 -57.81
C ASP A 567 -12.98 43.53 -58.06
N TRP A 568 -12.13 42.53 -58.29
CA TRP A 568 -10.75 42.57 -58.86
C TRP A 568 -9.64 43.50 -58.29
N LEU A 569 -8.65 42.90 -57.60
CA LEU A 569 -7.26 42.65 -58.09
C LEU A 569 -6.39 42.01 -56.99
#